data_AF-A0A2A2QY50-F1
#
_entry.id   AF-A0A2A2QY50-F1
#
_cell.length_a   1.000
_cell.length_b   1.000
_cell.length_c   1.000
_cell.angle_alpha   90.00
_cell.angle_beta   90.00
_cell.angle_gamma   90.00
#
_symmetry.space_group_name_H-M   'P 1'
#
loop_
_entity.id
_entity.type
_entity.pdbx_description
1 polymer ?
#
loop_
_entity_poly.entity_id
_entity_poly.type
_entity_poly.pdbx_seq_one_letter_code
_entity_poly.pdbx_strand_id
1 'polypeptide(L)'
;MNPANTDAGGPAELSSWQDAWDTLDAMPPAAQASPEALRLRVALSVPLDKWDVGTEAAFLLCDGGREDRETASLFFQAFAVECLRDGDEEGAELFVVHAFDAWPEGKIEIIHPMLGEYFSRVRGAAAEECGEVRD
;
A
#
# COMPACT_ATOMS: atom_id res chain seq x y z
N MET A 1 23.77 4.14 -17.05
CA MET A 1 23.83 3.64 -15.66
C MET A 1 22.41 3.67 -15.14
N ASN A 2 21.84 2.49 -14.90
CA ASN A 2 20.45 2.31 -14.48
C ASN A 2 20.41 2.35 -12.94
N PRO A 3 19.63 3.21 -12.29
CA PRO A 3 19.33 3.11 -10.86
C PRO A 3 18.16 2.14 -10.68
N ALA A 4 18.39 0.85 -10.95
CA ALA A 4 17.46 -0.21 -10.60
C ALA A 4 18.04 -0.95 -9.38
N ASN A 5 17.17 -1.23 -8.40
CA ASN A 5 17.43 -1.77 -7.07
C ASN A 5 17.91 -0.76 -6.02
N THR A 6 16.98 0.05 -5.52
CA THR A 6 16.87 0.18 -4.05
C THR A 6 16.48 -1.19 -3.52
N ASP A 7 17.48 -1.95 -3.06
CA ASP A 7 17.29 -3.22 -2.35
C ASP A 7 16.24 -3.02 -1.25
N ALA A 8 15.16 -3.78 -1.33
CA ALA A 8 14.26 -4.00 -0.22
C ALA A 8 15.03 -4.76 0.87
N GLY A 9 15.68 -4.02 1.78
CA GLY A 9 16.34 -4.52 2.97
C GLY A 9 17.51 -5.48 2.75
N GLY A 10 18.70 -5.13 3.25
CA GLY A 10 19.79 -6.11 3.30
C GLY A 10 19.40 -7.33 4.18
N PRO A 11 20.08 -8.49 4.08
CA PRO A 11 19.76 -9.69 4.88
C PRO A 11 19.67 -9.46 6.40
N ALA A 12 20.44 -8.51 6.94
CA ALA A 12 20.38 -8.12 8.35
C ALA A 12 19.10 -7.35 8.70
N GLU A 13 18.58 -6.57 7.76
CA GLU A 13 17.34 -5.80 7.92
C GLU A 13 16.12 -6.73 7.83
N LEU A 14 16.13 -7.68 6.89
CA LEU A 14 15.13 -8.75 6.78
C LEU A 14 15.05 -9.59 8.07
N SER A 15 16.20 -9.95 8.66
CA SER A 15 16.24 -10.65 9.95
C SER A 15 15.59 -9.83 11.06
N SER A 16 15.84 -8.51 11.09
CA SER A 16 15.26 -7.63 12.11
C SER A 16 13.74 -7.45 11.94
N TRP A 17 13.23 -7.47 10.71
CA TRP A 17 11.80 -7.40 10.42
C TRP A 17 11.09 -8.70 10.81
N GLN A 18 11.70 -9.85 10.55
CA GLN A 18 11.15 -11.14 10.96
C GLN A 18 11.09 -11.26 12.49
N ASP A 19 12.15 -10.86 13.19
CA ASP A 19 12.16 -10.85 14.67
C ASP A 19 11.07 -9.94 15.26
N ALA A 20 10.84 -8.78 14.63
CA ALA A 20 9.77 -7.86 15.00
C ALA A 20 8.38 -8.47 14.74
N TRP A 21 8.21 -9.16 13.62
CA TRP A 21 6.97 -9.88 13.29
C TRP A 21 6.66 -10.97 14.31
N ASP A 22 7.65 -11.81 14.63
CA ASP A 22 7.50 -12.92 15.58
C ASP A 22 7.18 -12.40 16.99
N THR A 23 7.80 -11.28 17.38
CA THR A 23 7.48 -10.60 18.64
C THR A 23 6.02 -10.14 18.68
N LEU A 24 5.53 -9.57 17.59
CA LEU A 24 4.14 -9.10 17.46
C LEU A 24 3.14 -10.27 17.52
N ASP A 25 3.46 -11.39 16.87
CA ASP A 25 2.62 -12.59 16.84
C ASP A 25 2.57 -13.32 18.19
N ALA A 26 3.64 -13.22 18.98
CA ALA A 26 3.70 -13.76 20.33
C ALA A 26 2.93 -12.93 21.37
N MET A 27 2.46 -11.73 21.03
CA MET A 27 1.69 -10.89 21.96
C MET A 27 0.31 -11.51 22.28
N PRO A 28 -0.28 -11.21 23.45
CA PRO A 28 -1.66 -11.61 23.74
C PRO A 28 -2.65 -11.05 22.69
N PRO A 29 -3.73 -11.78 22.34
CA PRO A 29 -4.67 -11.33 21.29
C PRO A 29 -5.23 -9.92 21.49
N ALA A 30 -5.51 -9.54 22.74
CA ALA A 30 -5.99 -8.20 23.07
C ALA A 30 -4.96 -7.10 22.75
N ALA A 31 -3.66 -7.38 22.90
CA ALA A 31 -2.60 -6.44 22.59
C ALA A 31 -2.30 -6.40 21.09
N GLN A 32 -2.45 -7.53 20.39
CA GLN A 32 -2.34 -7.58 18.92
C GLN A 32 -3.39 -6.73 18.19
N ALA A 33 -4.54 -6.51 18.83
CA ALA A 33 -5.63 -5.70 18.29
C ALA A 33 -5.49 -4.20 18.60
N SER A 34 -4.41 -3.77 19.27
CA SER A 34 -4.20 -2.33 19.53
C SER A 34 -3.85 -1.59 18.23
N PRO A 35 -4.23 -0.30 18.07
CA PRO A 35 -3.87 0.48 16.89
C PRO A 35 -2.36 0.50 16.62
N GLU A 36 -1.53 0.56 17.66
CA GLU A 36 -0.06 0.52 17.54
C GLU A 36 0.42 -0.82 16.97
N ALA A 37 -0.12 -1.93 17.46
CA ALA A 37 0.21 -3.26 16.97
C ALA A 37 -0.23 -3.45 15.51
N LEU A 38 -1.42 -2.95 15.16
CA LEU A 38 -1.93 -2.98 13.78
C LEU A 38 -1.06 -2.14 12.83
N ARG A 39 -0.63 -0.93 13.23
CA ARG A 39 0.29 -0.10 12.43
C ARG A 39 1.64 -0.79 12.20
N LEU A 40 2.21 -1.40 13.24
CA LEU A 40 3.44 -2.20 13.09
C LEU A 40 3.23 -3.40 12.17
N ARG A 41 2.08 -4.08 12.28
CA ARG A 41 1.74 -5.21 11.40
C ARG A 41 1.70 -4.78 9.93
N VAL A 42 1.04 -3.66 9.65
CA VAL A 42 0.98 -3.06 8.31
C VAL A 42 2.39 -2.73 7.80
N ALA A 43 3.20 -2.04 8.61
CA ALA A 43 4.55 -1.63 8.22
C ALA A 43 5.48 -2.82 7.92
N LEU A 44 5.38 -3.90 8.70
CA LEU A 44 6.17 -5.12 8.50
C LEU A 44 5.64 -6.00 7.35
N SER A 45 4.38 -5.85 6.97
CA SER A 45 3.77 -6.71 5.94
C SER A 45 4.34 -6.45 4.55
N VAL A 46 4.67 -5.19 4.23
CA VAL A 46 5.26 -4.80 2.94
C VAL A 46 6.61 -5.49 2.69
N PRO A 47 7.63 -5.31 3.54
CA PRO A 47 8.94 -5.92 3.30
C PRO A 47 8.97 -7.45 3.45
N LEU A 48 8.00 -8.03 4.17
CA LEU A 48 7.91 -9.49 4.39
C LEU A 48 6.98 -10.19 3.38
N ASP A 49 6.43 -9.46 2.41
CA ASP A 49 5.52 -10.01 1.40
C ASP A 49 4.25 -10.65 2.01
N LYS A 50 3.79 -10.11 3.15
CA LYS A 50 2.63 -10.60 3.92
C LYS A 50 1.38 -9.79 3.61
N TRP A 51 1.04 -9.66 2.33
CA TRP A 51 -0.01 -8.75 1.86
C TRP A 51 -1.39 -9.03 2.43
N ASP A 52 -1.80 -10.30 2.56
CA ASP A 52 -3.11 -10.66 3.10
C ASP A 52 -3.30 -10.15 4.53
N VAL A 53 -2.32 -10.42 5.39
CA VAL A 53 -2.35 -10.00 6.81
C VAL A 53 -2.23 -8.48 6.94
N GLY A 54 -1.39 -7.86 6.10
CA GLY A 54 -1.29 -6.41 6.03
C GLY A 54 -2.62 -5.76 5.62
N THR A 55 -3.34 -6.37 4.68
CA THR A 55 -4.65 -5.90 4.19
C THR A 55 -5.69 -5.95 5.28
N GLU A 56 -5.80 -7.08 6.01
CA GLU A 56 -6.70 -7.20 7.15
C GLU A 56 -6.42 -6.12 8.21
N ALA A 57 -5.14 -5.91 8.56
CA ALA A 57 -4.74 -4.91 9.53
C ALA A 57 -5.01 -3.47 9.04
N ALA A 58 -4.76 -3.18 7.77
CA ALA A 58 -5.01 -1.87 7.16
C ALA A 58 -6.50 -1.54 7.16
N PHE A 59 -7.38 -2.50 6.86
CA PHE A 59 -8.83 -2.28 6.95
C PHE A 59 -9.29 -1.95 8.37
N LEU A 60 -8.72 -2.58 9.40
CA LEU A 60 -9.03 -2.24 10.78
C LEU A 60 -8.59 -0.82 11.17
N LEU A 61 -7.55 -0.29 10.52
CA LEU A 61 -7.05 1.07 10.76
C LEU A 61 -7.85 2.17 10.03
N CYS A 62 -8.66 1.83 9.02
CA CYS A 62 -9.45 2.80 8.25
C CYS A 62 -10.45 3.60 9.11
N ASP A 63 -10.96 2.99 10.19
CA ASP A 63 -11.89 3.65 11.13
C ASP A 63 -11.17 4.36 12.29
N GLY A 64 -9.84 4.35 12.28
CA GLY A 64 -9.00 4.85 13.36
C GLY A 64 -8.75 6.36 13.34
N GLY A 65 -7.71 6.79 14.06
CA GLY A 65 -7.26 8.16 14.06
C GLY A 65 -6.65 8.59 12.72
N ARG A 66 -6.24 9.85 12.63
CA ARG A 66 -5.54 10.37 11.43
C ARG A 66 -4.33 9.52 11.04
N GLU A 67 -3.50 9.16 12.02
CA GLU A 67 -2.27 8.38 11.79
C GLU A 67 -2.57 6.94 11.31
N ASP A 68 -3.63 6.33 11.83
CA ASP A 68 -4.06 4.99 11.46
C ASP A 68 -4.54 4.97 10.00
N ARG A 69 -5.39 5.94 9.64
CA ARG A 69 -5.89 6.16 8.28
C ARG A 69 -4.78 6.43 7.27
N GLU A 70 -3.82 7.27 7.64
CA GLU A 70 -2.62 7.53 6.84
C GLU A 70 -1.78 6.26 6.63
N THR A 71 -1.58 5.46 7.69
CA THR A 71 -0.85 4.19 7.61
C THR A 71 -1.54 3.19 6.67
N ALA A 72 -2.87 3.04 6.78
CA ALA A 72 -3.64 2.19 5.90
C ALA A 72 -3.55 2.65 4.43
N SER A 73 -3.69 3.96 4.19
CA SER A 73 -3.58 4.54 2.84
C SER A 73 -2.22 4.25 2.19
N LEU A 74 -1.11 4.41 2.95
CA LEU A 74 0.24 4.13 2.44
C LEU A 74 0.44 2.64 2.11
N PHE A 75 -0.11 1.74 2.92
CA PHE A 75 -0.07 0.31 2.64
C PHE A 75 -0.80 -0.05 1.36
N PHE A 76 -2.03 0.44 1.17
CA PHE A 76 -2.79 0.17 -0.04
C PHE A 76 -2.10 0.72 -1.29
N GLN A 77 -1.43 1.87 -1.20
CA GLN A 77 -0.59 2.37 -2.30
C GLN A 77 0.59 1.42 -2.60
N ALA A 78 1.26 0.90 -1.57
CA ALA A 78 2.35 -0.06 -1.76
C ALA A 78 1.86 -1.36 -2.42
N PHE A 79 0.70 -1.87 -2.00
CA PHE A 79 0.13 -3.09 -2.58
C PHE A 79 -0.34 -2.85 -4.02
N ALA A 80 -0.92 -1.69 -4.34
CA ALA A 80 -1.26 -1.33 -5.71
C ALA A 80 -0.03 -1.31 -6.64
N VAL A 81 1.13 -0.85 -6.14
CA VAL A 81 2.40 -0.94 -6.89
C VAL A 81 2.79 -2.39 -7.14
N GLU A 82 2.63 -3.26 -6.17
CA GLU A 82 2.95 -4.68 -6.33
C GLU A 82 2.04 -5.37 -7.35
N CYS A 83 0.73 -5.11 -7.31
CA CYS A 83 -0.20 -5.56 -8.35
C CYS A 83 0.25 -5.11 -9.75
N LEU A 84 0.69 -3.85 -9.91
CA LEU A 84 1.23 -3.38 -11.20
C LEU A 84 2.52 -4.10 -11.60
N ARG A 85 3.40 -4.47 -10.66
CA ARG A 85 4.61 -5.25 -10.96
C ARG A 85 4.27 -6.65 -11.46
N ASP A 86 3.22 -7.24 -10.92
CA ASP A 86 2.70 -8.54 -11.33
C ASP A 86 1.84 -8.48 -12.60
N GLY A 87 1.51 -7.28 -13.09
CA GLY A 87 0.65 -7.05 -14.24
C GLY A 87 -0.85 -7.15 -13.94
N ASP A 88 -1.23 -7.17 -12.66
CA ASP A 88 -2.62 -7.11 -12.20
C ASP A 88 -3.10 -5.66 -12.12
N GLU A 89 -3.53 -5.12 -13.27
CA GLU A 89 -4.03 -3.75 -13.35
C GLU A 89 -5.35 -3.56 -12.59
N GLU A 90 -6.24 -4.57 -12.58
CA GLU A 90 -7.53 -4.50 -11.86
C GLU A 90 -7.31 -4.45 -10.34
N GLY A 91 -6.41 -5.28 -9.82
CA GLY A 91 -6.01 -5.24 -8.41
C GLY A 91 -5.38 -3.90 -8.03
N ALA A 92 -4.55 -3.34 -8.90
CA ALA A 92 -3.94 -2.03 -8.68
C ALA A 92 -4.99 -0.91 -8.56
N GLU A 93 -6.00 -0.88 -9.43
CA GLU A 93 -7.11 0.09 -9.34
C GLU A 93 -7.87 -0.05 -8.02
N LEU A 94 -8.22 -1.28 -7.64
CA LEU A 94 -8.95 -1.57 -6.41
C LEU A 94 -8.21 -1.04 -5.19
N PHE A 95 -6.90 -1.35 -5.07
CA PHE A 95 -6.12 -0.91 -3.92
C PHE A 95 -5.88 0.59 -3.91
N VAL A 96 -5.83 1.27 -5.06
CA VAL A 96 -5.80 2.74 -5.06
C VAL A 96 -7.12 3.32 -4.53
N VAL A 97 -8.27 2.77 -4.90
CA VAL A 97 -9.57 3.21 -4.34
C VAL A 97 -9.56 3.05 -2.81
N HIS A 98 -9.11 1.90 -2.30
CA HIS A 98 -8.97 1.70 -0.86
C HIS A 98 -8.00 2.70 -0.20
N ALA A 99 -6.91 3.08 -0.87
CA ALA A 99 -6.01 4.11 -0.37
C ALA A 99 -6.68 5.48 -0.21
N PHE A 100 -7.55 5.85 -1.17
CA PHE A 100 -8.33 7.10 -1.11
C PHE A 100 -9.42 7.06 -0.04
N ASP A 101 -10.13 5.94 0.07
CA ASP A 101 -11.19 5.77 1.06
C ASP A 101 -10.63 5.77 2.49
N ALA A 102 -9.46 5.18 2.69
CA ALA A 102 -8.78 5.16 3.99
C ALA A 102 -8.40 6.58 4.45
N TRP A 103 -7.92 7.45 3.55
CA TRP A 103 -7.47 8.80 3.91
C TRP A 103 -7.86 9.87 2.86
N PRO A 104 -9.13 10.29 2.82
CA PRO A 104 -9.64 11.18 1.79
C PRO A 104 -9.12 12.63 1.91
N GLU A 105 -8.71 13.04 3.11
CA GLU A 105 -8.10 14.36 3.34
C GLU A 105 -6.60 14.39 3.01
N GLY A 106 -5.98 13.21 2.93
CA GLY A 106 -4.64 13.07 2.41
C GLY A 106 -4.69 13.42 0.93
N LYS A 107 -4.04 14.53 0.54
CA LYS A 107 -3.59 14.62 -0.84
C LYS A 107 -2.66 13.43 -1.01
N ILE A 108 -3.13 12.37 -1.66
CA ILE A 108 -2.28 11.24 -2.02
C ILE A 108 -1.23 11.85 -2.95
N GLU A 109 -0.11 12.28 -2.36
CA GLU A 109 1.12 12.39 -3.09
C GLU A 109 1.35 10.97 -3.55
N ILE A 110 1.12 10.72 -4.84
CA ILE A 110 1.42 9.43 -5.44
C ILE A 110 2.92 9.25 -5.26
N ILE A 111 3.30 8.55 -4.19
CA ILE A 111 4.69 8.45 -3.75
C ILE A 111 5.51 7.59 -4.71
N HIS A 112 4.84 6.78 -5.53
CA HIS A 112 5.50 5.83 -6.43
C HIS A 112 5.32 6.22 -7.92
N PRO A 113 6.43 6.37 -8.68
CA PRO A 113 6.38 6.74 -10.10
C PRO A 113 5.50 5.82 -10.97
N MET A 114 5.47 4.51 -10.69
CA MET A 114 4.63 3.57 -11.45
C MET A 114 3.14 3.87 -11.33
N LEU A 115 2.65 4.23 -10.14
CA LEU A 115 1.26 4.66 -9.97
C LEU A 115 1.02 5.97 -10.74
N GLY A 116 1.99 6.89 -10.73
CA GLY A 116 1.90 8.14 -11.48
C GLY A 116 1.81 7.92 -12.99
N GLU A 117 2.65 7.04 -13.54
CA GLU A 117 2.62 6.66 -14.96
C GLU A 117 1.32 5.95 -15.33
N TYR A 118 0.89 5.00 -14.50
CA TYR A 118 -0.37 4.29 -14.69
C TYR A 118 -1.56 5.27 -14.75
N PHE A 119 -1.67 6.20 -13.79
CA PHE A 119 -2.76 7.18 -13.80
C PHE A 119 -2.65 8.20 -14.92
N SER A 120 -1.45 8.56 -15.36
CA SER A 120 -1.25 9.40 -16.55
C SER A 120 -1.77 8.68 -17.80
N ARG A 121 -1.51 7.36 -17.92
CA ARG A 121 -2.01 6.53 -19.03
C ARG A 121 -3.53 6.36 -18.99
N VAL A 122 -4.10 6.00 -17.84
CA VAL A 122 -5.55 5.80 -17.69
C VAL A 122 -6.31 7.11 -17.89
N ARG A 123 -5.86 8.23 -17.32
CA ARG A 123 -6.48 9.55 -17.57
C ARG A 123 -6.25 10.07 -18.98
N GLY A 124 -5.11 9.75 -19.60
CA GLY A 124 -4.84 10.04 -21.01
C GLY A 124 -5.81 9.30 -21.93
N ALA A 125 -6.01 8.00 -21.71
CA ALA A 125 -6.94 7.17 -22.47
C ALA A 125 -8.39 7.67 -22.33
N ALA A 126 -8.83 8.02 -21.12
CA ALA A 126 -10.18 8.58 -20.89
C ALA A 126 -10.40 9.93 -21.57
N ALA A 127 -9.34 10.74 -21.75
CA ALA A 127 -9.41 12.02 -22.46
C ALA A 127 -9.46 11.84 -23.99
N GLU A 128 -8.82 10.80 -24.53
CA GLU A 128 -8.87 10.46 -25.96
C GLU A 128 -10.22 9.84 -26.35
N GLU A 129 -10.82 9.03 -25.47
CA GLU A 129 -12.13 8.39 -25.71
C GLU A 129 -13.30 9.40 -25.65
N CYS A 130 -13.17 10.49 -24.89
CA CYS A 130 -14.12 11.62 -24.91
C CYS A 130 -13.92 12.60 -26.09
N GLY A 131 -12.91 12.38 -26.94
CA GLY A 131 -12.42 13.35 -27.91
C GLY A 131 -12.98 13.28 -29.33
N GLU A 132 -13.84 12.31 -29.68
CA GLU A 132 -14.37 12.21 -31.04
C GLU A 132 -15.90 12.07 -31.08
N VAL A 133 -16.58 13.19 -30.80
CA VAL A 133 -17.85 13.50 -31.47
C VAL A 133 -17.54 14.59 -32.49
N ARG A 134 -17.19 14.17 -33.70
CA ARG A 134 -17.15 15.03 -34.89
C ARG A 134 -18.56 15.12 -35.45
N ASP A 135 -19.18 16.28 -35.34
CA ASP A 135 -20.26 16.72 -36.24
C ASP A 135 -19.71 17.03 -37.65
#